data_AF-A0A8T0A9F0-F1
#
_entry.id   AF-A0A8T0A9F0-F1
#
_cell.length_a   1.000
_cell.length_b   1.000
_cell.length_c   1.000
_cell.angle_alpha   90.00
_cell.angle_beta   90.00
_cell.angle_gamma   90.00
#
_symmetry.space_group_name_H-M   'P 1'
#
loop_
_entity.id
_entity.type
_entity.pdbx_description
1 polymer ?
#
loop_
_entity_poly.entity_id
_entity_poly.type
_entity_poly.pdbx_seq_one_letter_code
_entity_poly.pdbx_strand_id
1 'polypeptide(L)'
;NTEAIYKKGQSRLFLLSRLRSFGVQGELLKTFLDSVVASAIFYGVVCWGSSISTADRTRLDKLIRKASSVLGIPLDTVQEVGERRMVAKLSSLLQNASHPLYVTVTSLSSSFSDRLIHPKCLKERYRRYFLPAAIRLYNQSCSQ
;
A
#
# COMPACT_ATOMS: atom_id res chain seq x y z
N ASN A 1 -5.97 -12.30 -9.70
CA ASN A 1 -5.14 -12.17 -8.49
C ASN A 1 -5.90 -11.46 -7.36
N THR A 2 -6.63 -10.37 -7.63
CA THR A 2 -7.43 -9.66 -6.61
C THR A 2 -8.42 -10.53 -5.86
N GLU A 3 -9.06 -11.50 -6.53
CA GLU A 3 -9.95 -12.46 -5.89
C GLU A 3 -9.29 -13.28 -4.77
N ALA A 4 -8.06 -13.74 -5.00
CA ALA A 4 -7.34 -14.53 -4.00
C ALA A 4 -7.02 -13.68 -2.76
N ILE A 5 -6.62 -12.42 -2.97
CA ILE A 5 -6.39 -11.47 -1.87
C ILE A 5 -7.68 -11.15 -1.14
N TYR A 6 -8.77 -10.95 -1.86
CA TYR A 6 -10.08 -10.70 -1.26
C TYR A 6 -10.52 -11.88 -0.38
N LYS A 7 -10.44 -13.12 -0.88
CA LYS A 7 -10.76 -14.33 -0.12
C LYS A 7 -9.86 -14.47 1.11
N LYS A 8 -8.56 -14.20 0.97
CA LYS A 8 -7.61 -14.21 2.09
C LYS A 8 -7.96 -13.15 3.12
N GLY A 9 -8.28 -11.94 2.69
CA GLY A 9 -8.72 -10.84 3.54
C GLY A 9 -10.00 -11.18 4.30
N GLN A 10 -11.00 -11.79 3.65
CA GLN A 10 -12.22 -12.28 4.30
C GLN A 10 -11.91 -13.31 5.41
N SER A 11 -11.04 -14.28 5.12
CA SER A 11 -10.63 -15.28 6.13
C SER A 11 -9.97 -14.63 7.35
N ARG A 12 -9.09 -13.64 7.14
CA ARG A 12 -8.44 -12.93 8.26
C ARG A 12 -9.40 -12.02 9.03
N LEU A 13 -10.35 -11.41 8.33
CA LEU A 13 -11.39 -10.60 8.93
C LEU A 13 -12.31 -11.45 9.82
N PHE A 14 -12.67 -12.65 9.37
CA PHE A 14 -13.44 -13.60 10.20
C PHE A 14 -12.71 -13.91 11.52
N LEU A 15 -11.40 -14.17 11.44
CA LEU A 15 -10.59 -14.40 12.64
C LEU A 15 -10.53 -13.16 13.55
N LEU A 16 -10.39 -11.96 12.99
CA LEU A 16 -10.47 -10.70 13.75
C LEU A 16 -11.81 -10.56 14.49
N SER A 17 -12.94 -10.81 13.81
CA SER A 17 -14.27 -10.79 14.42
C SER A 17 -14.41 -11.82 15.54
N ARG A 18 -13.80 -13.00 15.37
CA ARG A 18 -13.82 -14.05 16.40
C ARG A 18 -13.00 -13.65 17.63
N LEU A 19 -11.82 -13.08 17.45
CA LEU A 19 -11.00 -12.55 18.55
C LEU A 19 -11.76 -11.48 19.34
N ARG A 20 -12.44 -10.56 18.65
CA ARG A 20 -13.31 -9.57 19.30
C ARG A 20 -14.42 -10.23 20.13
N SER A 21 -15.04 -11.29 19.62
CA SER A 21 -16.08 -12.02 20.36
C SER A 21 -15.58 -12.74 21.62
N PHE A 22 -14.27 -13.03 21.69
CA PHE A 22 -13.63 -13.57 22.90
C PHE A 22 -13.16 -12.49 23.88
N GLY A 23 -13.52 -11.22 23.66
CA GLY A 23 -13.18 -10.11 24.54
C GLY A 23 -11.82 -9.47 24.27
N VAL A 24 -11.11 -9.90 23.21
CA VAL A 24 -9.86 -9.23 22.81
C VAL A 24 -10.18 -7.81 22.33
N GLN A 25 -9.51 -6.82 22.91
CA GLN A 25 -9.81 -5.41 22.67
C GLN A 25 -8.56 -4.53 22.72
N GLY A 26 -8.75 -3.26 22.35
CA GLY A 26 -7.70 -2.25 22.41
C GLY A 26 -6.53 -2.55 21.48
N GLU A 27 -5.33 -2.28 21.98
CA GLU A 27 -4.09 -2.33 21.22
C GLU A 27 -3.78 -3.73 20.66
N LEU A 28 -4.09 -4.80 21.39
CA LEU A 28 -3.85 -6.17 20.93
C LEU A 28 -4.66 -6.49 19.66
N LEU A 29 -5.94 -6.09 19.63
CA LEU A 29 -6.81 -6.30 18.48
C LEU A 29 -6.38 -5.44 17.28
N LYS A 30 -5.92 -4.20 17.55
CA LYS A 30 -5.34 -3.32 16.54
C LYS A 30 -4.07 -3.91 15.94
N THR A 31 -3.14 -4.39 16.77
CA THR A 31 -1.89 -5.03 16.32
C THR A 31 -2.17 -6.27 15.48
N PHE A 32 -3.18 -7.06 15.84
CA PHE A 32 -3.61 -8.20 15.02
C PHE A 32 -4.14 -7.75 13.64
N LEU A 33 -4.95 -6.69 13.59
CA LEU A 33 -5.40 -6.12 12.31
C LEU A 33 -4.21 -5.66 11.46
N ASP A 34 -3.30 -4.88 12.04
CA ASP A 34 -2.14 -4.30 11.35
C ASP A 34 -1.19 -5.38 10.83
N SER A 35 -0.99 -6.46 11.60
CA SER A 35 -0.07 -7.54 11.25
C SER A 35 -0.66 -8.60 10.33
N VAL A 36 -1.97 -8.87 10.38
CA VAL A 36 -2.58 -10.03 9.69
C VAL A 36 -3.54 -9.61 8.58
N VAL A 37 -4.46 -8.68 8.85
CA VAL A 37 -5.48 -8.26 7.88
C VAL A 37 -4.86 -7.27 6.90
N ALA A 38 -4.22 -6.23 7.42
CA ALA A 38 -3.56 -5.19 6.64
C ALA A 38 -2.41 -5.77 5.81
N SER A 39 -1.55 -6.62 6.37
CA SER A 39 -0.46 -7.25 5.59
C SER A 39 -0.98 -8.08 4.41
N ALA A 40 -2.04 -8.87 4.60
CA ALA A 40 -2.61 -9.70 3.56
C ALA A 40 -3.24 -8.89 2.42
N ILE A 41 -3.92 -7.80 2.74
CA ILE A 41 -4.58 -6.92 1.77
C ILE A 41 -3.55 -6.04 1.05
N PHE A 42 -2.65 -5.40 1.80
CA PHE A 42 -1.77 -4.36 1.25
C PHE A 42 -0.53 -4.88 0.56
N TYR A 43 -0.08 -6.12 0.83
CA TYR A 43 1.03 -6.71 0.08
C TYR A 43 0.78 -6.70 -1.43
N GLY A 44 -0.43 -7.12 -1.86
CA GLY A 44 -0.79 -7.10 -3.28
C GLY A 44 -1.02 -5.70 -3.84
N VAL A 45 -1.54 -4.78 -3.03
CA VAL A 45 -1.83 -3.40 -3.45
C VAL A 45 -0.54 -2.67 -3.86
N VAL A 46 0.56 -2.86 -3.13
CA VAL A 46 1.87 -2.27 -3.49
C VAL A 46 2.37 -2.80 -4.83
N CYS A 47 2.22 -4.11 -5.09
CA CYS A 47 2.63 -4.73 -6.35
C CYS A 47 1.77 -4.29 -7.55
N TRP A 48 0.48 -4.01 -7.34
CA TRP A 48 -0.42 -3.58 -8.41
C TRP A 48 -0.31 -2.09 -8.73
N GLY A 49 0.24 -1.28 -7.82
CA GLY A 49 0.35 0.17 -7.98
C GLY A 49 -1.00 0.80 -8.35
N SER A 50 -1.01 1.68 -9.35
CA SER A 50 -2.25 2.30 -9.87
C SER A 50 -3.00 1.45 -10.90
N SER A 51 -2.62 0.17 -11.07
CA SER A 51 -3.24 -0.73 -12.06
C SER A 51 -4.43 -1.52 -11.52
N ILE A 52 -4.77 -1.39 -10.23
CA ILE A 52 -5.97 -2.00 -9.65
C ILE A 52 -7.24 -1.36 -10.23
N SER A 53 -8.24 -2.19 -10.56
CA SER A 53 -9.53 -1.68 -11.04
C SER A 53 -10.29 -0.96 -9.90
N THR A 54 -11.11 0.02 -10.26
CA THR A 54 -11.97 0.73 -9.30
C THR A 54 -12.93 -0.21 -8.56
N ALA A 55 -13.45 -1.22 -9.27
CA ALA A 55 -14.31 -2.25 -8.70
C ALA A 55 -13.59 -3.10 -7.64
N ASP A 56 -12.39 -3.58 -7.96
CA ASP A 56 -11.58 -4.37 -7.03
C ASP A 56 -11.17 -3.56 -5.81
N ARG A 57 -10.76 -2.31 -6.02
CA ARG A 57 -10.41 -1.40 -4.94
C ARG A 57 -11.60 -1.16 -4.00
N THR A 58 -12.76 -0.83 -4.55
CA THR A 58 -14.01 -0.64 -3.78
C THR A 58 -14.32 -1.88 -2.95
N ARG A 59 -14.07 -3.07 -3.50
CA ARG A 59 -14.31 -4.33 -2.81
C ARG A 59 -13.33 -4.59 -1.67
N LEU A 60 -12.06 -4.20 -1.82
CA LEU A 60 -11.08 -4.23 -0.74
C LEU A 60 -11.39 -3.16 0.33
N ASP A 61 -11.84 -1.98 -0.05
CA ASP A 61 -12.30 -0.94 0.89
C ASP A 61 -13.49 -1.42 1.73
N LYS A 62 -14.37 -2.28 1.20
CA LYS A 62 -15.42 -2.94 2.00
C LYS A 62 -14.83 -3.83 3.11
N LEU A 63 -13.71 -4.50 2.89
CA LEU A 63 -13.03 -5.27 3.94
C LEU A 63 -12.49 -4.34 5.03
N ILE A 64 -11.86 -3.24 4.64
CA ILE A 64 -11.34 -2.24 5.57
C ILE A 64 -12.46 -1.66 6.42
N ARG A 65 -13.60 -1.29 5.81
CA ARG A 65 -14.77 -0.77 6.53
C ARG A 65 -15.32 -1.76 7.55
N LYS A 66 -15.40 -3.04 7.20
CA LYS A 66 -15.81 -4.09 8.15
C LYS A 66 -14.80 -4.21 9.29
N ALA A 67 -13.51 -4.19 8.98
CA ALA A 67 -12.45 -4.28 9.99
C ALA A 67 -12.47 -3.07 10.94
N SER A 68 -12.70 -1.88 10.40
CA SER A 68 -12.92 -0.63 11.13
C SER A 68 -14.13 -0.74 12.06
N SER A 69 -15.25 -1.30 11.59
CA SER A 69 -16.43 -1.57 12.42
C SER A 69 -16.16 -2.54 13.57
N VAL A 70 -15.32 -3.56 13.36
CA VAL A 70 -14.93 -4.51 14.42
C VAL A 70 -14.02 -3.84 15.46
N LEU A 71 -13.12 -2.95 15.02
CA LEU A 71 -12.21 -2.21 15.91
C LEU A 71 -12.86 -1.02 16.62
N GLY A 72 -13.89 -0.41 16.02
CA GLY A 72 -14.46 0.86 16.47
C GLY A 72 -13.58 2.08 16.18
N ILE A 73 -12.60 1.96 15.28
CA ILE A 73 -11.63 3.01 14.94
C ILE A 73 -11.64 3.21 13.42
N PRO A 74 -11.62 4.45 12.90
CA PRO A 74 -11.47 4.69 11.47
C PRO A 74 -10.13 4.13 10.97
N LEU A 75 -10.18 3.42 9.84
CA LEU A 75 -8.99 2.89 9.18
C LEU A 75 -8.82 3.58 7.83
N ASP A 76 -7.56 3.83 7.47
CA ASP A 76 -7.16 4.35 6.17
C ASP A 76 -7.65 3.44 5.03
N THR A 77 -8.02 4.07 3.92
CA THR A 77 -8.47 3.38 2.71
C THR A 77 -7.34 2.59 2.03
N VAL A 78 -7.72 1.73 1.09
CA VAL A 78 -6.75 0.97 0.29
C VAL A 78 -5.76 1.86 -0.45
N GLN A 79 -6.20 3.03 -0.91
CA GLN A 79 -5.31 3.96 -1.60
C GLN A 79 -4.33 4.61 -0.65
N GLU A 80 -4.78 5.18 0.46
CA GLU A 80 -3.89 5.90 1.38
C GLU A 80 -2.78 4.98 1.89
N VAL A 81 -3.14 3.75 2.30
CA VAL A 81 -2.14 2.77 2.74
C VAL A 81 -1.26 2.30 1.58
N GLY A 82 -1.84 2.11 0.39
CA GLY A 82 -1.10 1.74 -0.80
C GLY A 82 -0.05 2.80 -1.19
N GLU A 83 -0.44 4.06 -1.20
CA GLU A 83 0.40 5.22 -1.50
C GLU A 83 1.53 5.36 -0.49
N ARG A 84 1.21 5.33 0.82
CA ARG A 84 2.21 5.39 1.89
C ARG A 84 3.22 4.25 1.77
N ARG A 85 2.77 3.04 1.49
CA ARG A 85 3.66 1.88 1.30
C ARG A 85 4.47 1.95 0.01
N MET A 86 3.93 2.53 -1.07
CA MET A 86 4.69 2.75 -2.31
C MET A 86 5.83 3.74 -2.07
N VAL A 87 5.57 4.85 -1.38
CA VAL A 87 6.59 5.82 -0.98
C VAL A 87 7.64 5.17 -0.08
N ALA A 88 7.23 4.46 0.98
CA ALA A 88 8.17 3.76 1.86
C ALA A 88 9.01 2.72 1.11
N LYS A 89 8.42 1.99 0.16
CA LYS A 89 9.15 1.04 -0.68
C LYS A 89 10.18 1.76 -1.55
N LEU A 90 9.82 2.87 -2.19
CA LEU A 90 10.75 3.69 -2.97
C LEU A 90 11.90 4.23 -2.11
N SER A 91 11.61 4.73 -0.90
CA SER A 91 12.64 5.19 0.04
C SER A 91 13.59 4.06 0.44
N SER A 92 13.07 2.85 0.70
CA SER A 92 13.93 1.69 0.98
C SER A 92 14.81 1.29 -0.21
N LEU A 93 14.36 1.53 -1.45
CA LEU A 93 15.18 1.30 -2.65
C LEU A 93 16.31 2.32 -2.72
N LEU A 94 16.05 3.58 -2.40
CA LEU A 94 17.05 4.66 -2.35
C LEU A 94 18.09 4.47 -1.25
N GLN A 95 17.76 3.76 -0.17
CA GLN A 95 18.67 3.52 0.96
C GLN A 95 19.47 2.21 0.84
N ASN A 96 19.14 1.35 -0.13
CA ASN A 96 19.74 0.03 -0.25
C ASN A 96 20.61 -0.09 -1.51
N ALA A 97 21.91 0.18 -1.36
CA ALA A 97 22.91 0.11 -2.43
C ALA A 97 23.06 -1.28 -3.07
N SER A 98 22.69 -2.35 -2.35
CA SER A 98 22.75 -3.73 -2.88
C SER A 98 21.53 -4.11 -3.72
N HIS A 99 20.51 -3.26 -3.79
CA HIS A 99 19.29 -3.57 -4.52
C HIS A 99 19.50 -3.46 -6.04
N PRO A 100 19.01 -4.40 -6.87
CA PRO A 100 19.19 -4.35 -8.32
C PRO A 100 18.70 -3.07 -9.00
N LEU A 101 17.64 -2.47 -8.46
CA LEU A 101 17.07 -1.20 -8.93
C LEU A 101 17.73 0.06 -8.34
N TYR A 102 18.69 -0.07 -7.43
CA TYR A 102 19.31 1.08 -6.75
C TYR A 102 19.83 2.10 -7.76
N VAL A 103 20.71 1.66 -8.68
CA VAL A 103 21.33 2.51 -9.70
C VAL A 103 20.29 3.23 -10.57
N THR A 104 19.21 2.52 -10.94
CA THR A 104 18.12 3.08 -11.75
C THR A 104 17.32 4.14 -11.00
N VAL A 105 17.10 3.97 -9.70
CA VAL A 105 16.33 4.92 -8.91
C VAL A 105 17.20 6.13 -8.55
N THR A 106 18.47 5.92 -8.20
CA THR A 106 19.40 7.02 -7.88
C THR A 106 19.78 7.85 -9.10
N SER A 107 19.78 7.29 -10.32
CA SER A 107 20.02 8.08 -11.54
C SER A 107 18.88 9.06 -11.85
N LEU A 108 17.72 8.87 -11.22
CA LEU A 108 16.60 9.79 -11.29
C LEU A 108 16.70 10.89 -10.22
N SER A 109 17.69 10.88 -9.32
CA SER A 109 17.84 11.96 -8.35
C SER A 109 18.15 13.28 -9.03
N SER A 110 17.43 14.33 -8.66
CA SER A 110 17.72 15.70 -9.11
C SER A 110 18.90 16.27 -8.34
N SER A 111 19.84 16.92 -9.03
CA SER A 111 20.96 17.63 -8.38
C SER A 111 20.53 18.95 -7.72
N PHE A 112 19.32 19.44 -8.01
CA PHE A 112 18.83 20.75 -7.56
C PHE A 112 17.77 20.66 -6.46
N SER A 113 17.29 19.46 -6.13
CA SER A 113 16.19 19.26 -5.18
C SER A 113 16.15 17.83 -4.68
N ASP A 114 15.52 17.58 -3.54
CA ASP A 114 15.28 16.23 -3.01
C ASP A 114 14.24 15.41 -3.81
N ARG A 115 13.74 15.94 -4.94
CA ARG A 115 12.80 15.28 -5.84
C ARG A 115 13.51 14.35 -6.81
N LEU A 116 12.77 13.34 -7.27
CA LEU A 116 13.19 12.44 -8.35
C LEU A 116 12.63 12.93 -9.70
N ILE A 117 13.46 12.87 -10.73
CA ILE A 117 13.11 13.11 -12.12
C ILE A 117 12.09 12.06 -12.54
N HIS A 118 10.93 12.52 -13.02
CA HIS A 118 9.89 11.62 -13.45
C HIS A 118 10.31 10.93 -14.76
N PRO A 119 10.29 9.58 -14.83
CA PRO A 119 10.67 8.86 -16.04
C PRO A 119 9.70 9.19 -17.19
N LYS A 120 10.22 9.25 -18.42
CA LYS A 120 9.38 9.43 -19.62
C LYS A 120 8.47 8.22 -19.78
N CYS A 121 7.16 8.46 -19.76
CA CYS A 121 6.16 7.41 -19.88
C CYS A 121 5.40 7.55 -21.20
N LEU A 122 5.78 6.74 -22.19
CA LEU A 122 5.20 6.79 -23.54
C LEU A 122 3.78 6.18 -23.60
N LYS A 123 3.44 5.27 -22.69
CA LYS A 123 2.15 4.58 -22.66
C LYS A 123 1.49 4.74 -21.30
N GLU A 124 0.16 4.87 -21.29
CA GLU A 124 -0.64 4.96 -20.06
C GLU A 124 -0.43 3.74 -19.15
N ARG A 125 -0.24 2.55 -19.74
CA ARG A 125 0.13 1.34 -18.99
C ARG A 125 1.41 1.54 -18.15
N TYR A 126 2.44 2.16 -18.72
CA TYR A 126 3.71 2.36 -18.03
C TYR A 126 3.59 3.40 -16.90
N ARG A 127 2.74 4.43 -17.06
CA ARG A 127 2.44 5.40 -16.00
C ARG A 127 1.83 4.76 -14.75
N ARG A 128 1.16 3.61 -14.90
CA ARG A 128 0.49 2.89 -13.81
C ARG A 128 1.37 1.84 -13.12
N TYR A 129 2.60 1.65 -13.59
CA TYR A 129 3.58 0.79 -12.93
C TYR A 129 4.15 1.44 -11.67
N PHE A 130 4.76 0.60 -10.83
CA PHE A 130 5.29 1.00 -9.53
C PHE A 130 6.19 2.24 -9.61
N LEU A 131 7.22 2.25 -10.45
CA LEU A 131 8.23 3.33 -10.45
C LEU A 131 7.63 4.71 -10.79
N PRO A 132 6.93 4.92 -11.93
CA PRO A 132 6.36 6.23 -12.23
C PRO A 132 5.32 6.68 -11.19
N ALA A 133 4.47 5.76 -10.72
CA ALA A 133 3.45 6.08 -9.72
C ALA A 133 4.07 6.45 -8.37
N ALA A 134 5.07 5.70 -7.90
CA ALA A 134 5.75 5.94 -6.63
C ALA A 134 6.59 7.23 -6.66
N ILE A 135 7.28 7.52 -7.76
CA ILE A 135 8.04 8.78 -7.94
C ILE A 135 7.11 9.98 -7.88
N ARG A 136 5.95 9.92 -8.53
CA ARG A 136 4.94 10.98 -8.47
C ARG A 136 4.50 11.26 -7.03
N LEU A 137 4.20 10.21 -6.25
CA LEU A 137 3.79 10.33 -4.85
C LEU A 137 4.93 10.85 -3.96
N TYR A 138 6.14 10.35 -4.18
CA TYR A 138 7.33 10.78 -3.44
C TYR A 138 7.61 12.28 -3.63
N ASN A 139 7.52 12.77 -4.87
CA ASN A 139 7.73 14.18 -5.15
C ASN A 139 6.64 15.08 -4.52
N GLN A 140 5.41 14.57 -4.39
CA GLN A 140 4.33 15.27 -3.69
C GLN A 140 4.63 15.38 -2.19
N SER A 141 5.21 14.33 -1.57
CA SER A 141 5.62 14.38 -0.16
C SER A 141 6.83 15.29 0.12
N CYS A 142 7.73 15.49 -0.85
CA CYS A 142 8.87 16.42 -0.70
C CYS A 142 8.49 17.90 -0.89
N SER A 143 7.24 18.21 -1.23
CA SER A 143 6.79 19.58 -1.52
C SER A 143 5.99 20.20 -0.36
N GLN A 144 6.00 19.56 0.81
CA GLN A 144 5.51 20.08 2.09
C GLN A 144 6.70 20.45 2.96
#